data_AF-A0A5R2N192-F1
#
_entry.id   AF-A0A5R2N192-F1
#
_cell.length_a   1.000
_cell.length_b   1.000
_cell.length_c   1.000
_cell.angle_alpha   90.00
_cell.angle_beta   90.00
_cell.angle_gamma   90.00
#
_symmetry.space_group_name_H-M   'P 1'
#
loop_
_entity.id
_entity.type
_entity.pdbx_description
1 polymer ?
#
loop_
_entity_poly.entity_id
_entity_poly.type
_entity_poly.pdbx_seq_one_letter_code
_entity_poly.pdbx_strand_id
1 'polypeptide(L)'
;DPGHGGVDGGAEGLNGTIEKNVTLAFATELRDKLAAVGRYDVFMTRDTDEYLRLDDRVRIARQHEADLLISIHADTISVKGIRGATVYTVSDKASDPEAQALADRENLSDQFAGMVIKDDNKEVTDILIDLIRRETHTFS
;
A
#
# COMPACT_ATOMS: atom_id res chain seq x y z
N ASP A 1 -3.83 -2.55 -8.24
CA ASP A 1 -2.65 -1.83 -7.73
C ASP A 1 -2.23 -2.47 -6.42
N PRO A 2 -1.16 -3.29 -6.40
CA PRO A 2 -0.64 -3.83 -5.15
C PRO A 2 0.07 -2.71 -4.36
N GLY A 3 -0.47 -2.36 -3.18
CA GLY A 3 0.06 -1.29 -2.32
C GLY A 3 1.52 -1.52 -1.92
N HIS A 4 2.21 -0.42 -1.60
CA HIS A 4 3.63 -0.41 -1.20
C HIS A 4 4.57 -1.04 -2.24
N GLY A 5 5.76 -1.49 -1.83
CA GLY A 5 6.76 -2.14 -2.69
C GLY A 5 8.17 -1.57 -2.52
N GLY A 6 9.20 -2.37 -2.80
CA GLY A 6 10.59 -1.94 -2.71
C GLY A 6 10.95 -1.49 -1.29
N VAL A 7 11.39 -0.24 -1.16
CA VAL A 7 11.75 0.37 0.14
C VAL A 7 10.56 0.60 1.07
N ASP A 8 9.34 0.66 0.52
CA ASP A 8 8.13 0.75 1.33
C ASP A 8 7.59 -0.65 1.64
N GLY A 9 7.76 -1.09 2.88
CA GLY A 9 7.24 -2.35 3.40
C GLY A 9 5.72 -2.38 3.59
N GLY A 10 5.07 -1.23 3.77
CA GLY A 10 3.75 -1.17 4.39
C GLY A 10 3.79 -1.71 5.82
N ALA A 11 2.65 -2.15 6.35
CA ALA A 11 2.51 -2.69 7.69
C ALA A 11 3.30 -4.00 7.89
N GLU A 12 3.74 -4.21 9.12
CA GLU A 12 4.36 -5.46 9.56
C GLU A 12 3.48 -6.15 10.60
N GLY A 13 3.11 -7.41 10.33
CA GLY A 13 2.37 -8.26 11.24
C GLY A 13 3.27 -8.87 12.33
N LEU A 14 2.65 -9.35 13.41
CA LEU A 14 3.34 -9.90 14.59
C LEU A 14 4.36 -11.02 14.30
N ASN A 15 4.19 -11.74 13.19
CA ASN A 15 5.06 -12.85 12.78
C ASN A 15 6.06 -12.45 11.68
N GLY A 16 6.30 -11.16 11.45
CA GLY A 16 7.19 -10.65 10.38
C GLY A 16 6.58 -10.69 8.98
N THR A 17 5.25 -10.79 8.88
CA THR A 17 4.56 -10.69 7.59
C THR A 17 4.55 -9.25 7.13
N ILE A 18 5.09 -8.98 5.94
CA ILE A 18 5.21 -7.63 5.38
C ILE A 18 4.07 -7.40 4.38
N GLU A 19 3.33 -6.31 4.55
CA GLU A 19 2.17 -5.94 3.75
C GLU A 19 2.44 -5.97 2.25
N LYS A 20 3.54 -5.37 1.77
CA LYS A 20 3.88 -5.32 0.33
C LYS A 20 3.92 -6.70 -0.36
N ASN A 21 4.26 -7.75 0.39
CA ASN A 21 4.34 -9.12 -0.11
C ASN A 21 2.95 -9.74 -0.19
N VAL A 22 2.11 -9.48 0.81
CA VAL A 22 0.71 -9.94 0.85
C VAL A 22 -0.10 -9.28 -0.26
N THR A 23 0.05 -7.97 -0.44
CA THR A 23 -0.68 -7.23 -1.47
C THR A 23 -0.28 -7.67 -2.87
N LEU A 24 1.02 -7.90 -3.12
CA LEU A 24 1.50 -8.43 -4.41
C LEU A 24 0.93 -9.81 -4.69
N ALA A 25 1.05 -10.75 -3.74
CA ALA A 25 0.55 -12.11 -3.91
C ALA A 25 -0.96 -12.14 -4.17
N PHE A 26 -1.74 -11.39 -3.39
CA PHE A 26 -3.18 -11.31 -3.57
C PHE A 26 -3.57 -10.69 -4.92
N ALA A 27 -2.89 -9.62 -5.33
CA ALA A 27 -3.16 -8.95 -6.60
C ALA A 27 -2.82 -9.84 -7.80
N THR A 28 -1.74 -10.63 -7.72
CA THR A 28 -1.38 -11.62 -8.75
C THR A 28 -2.46 -12.69 -8.87
N GLU A 29 -2.93 -13.25 -7.74
CA GLU A 29 -3.99 -14.27 -7.76
C GLU A 29 -5.32 -13.70 -8.31
N LEU A 30 -5.67 -12.46 -7.92
CA LEU A 30 -6.84 -11.77 -8.44
C LEU A 30 -6.74 -11.53 -9.95
N ARG A 31 -5.58 -11.07 -10.44
CA ARG A 31 -5.32 -10.89 -11.87
C ARG A 31 -5.55 -12.18 -12.62
N ASP A 32 -4.94 -13.28 -12.18
CA ASP A 32 -5.00 -14.56 -12.88
C ASP A 32 -6.44 -15.10 -12.93
N LYS A 33 -7.19 -14.95 -11.84
CA LYS A 33 -8.61 -15.31 -11.77
C LYS A 33 -9.47 -14.47 -12.71
N LEU A 34 -9.27 -13.16 -12.77
CA LEU A 34 -10.02 -12.27 -13.66
C LEU A 34 -9.66 -12.51 -15.13
N ALA A 35 -8.38 -12.68 -15.44
CA ALA A 35 -7.90 -13.00 -16.79
C ALA A 35 -8.47 -14.33 -17.30
N ALA A 36 -8.59 -15.34 -16.44
CA ALA A 36 -9.19 -16.64 -16.77
C ALA A 36 -10.68 -16.57 -17.16
N VAL A 37 -11.40 -15.53 -16.73
CA VAL A 37 -12.81 -15.29 -17.14
C VAL A 37 -12.89 -14.86 -18.61
N GLY A 38 -11.83 -14.24 -19.15
CA GLY A 38 -11.74 -13.80 -20.54
C GLY A 38 -12.64 -12.61 -20.92
N ARG A 39 -13.15 -11.87 -19.92
CA ARG A 39 -14.01 -10.69 -20.10
C ARG A 39 -13.37 -9.37 -19.70
N TYR A 40 -12.20 -9.43 -19.07
CA TYR A 40 -11.54 -8.28 -18.46
C TYR A 40 -10.11 -8.19 -18.96
N ASP A 41 -9.69 -7.00 -19.36
CA ASP A 41 -8.29 -6.66 -19.57
C ASP A 41 -7.72 -6.18 -18.24
N VAL A 42 -6.80 -6.96 -17.66
CA VAL A 42 -6.29 -6.70 -16.30
C VAL A 42 -4.84 -6.30 -16.37
N PHE A 43 -4.54 -5.12 -15.80
CA PHE A 43 -3.19 -4.59 -15.66
C PHE A 43 -2.84 -4.41 -14.19
N MET A 44 -1.57 -4.70 -13.86
CA MET A 44 -1.02 -4.42 -12.54
C MET A 44 -0.13 -3.18 -12.64
N THR A 45 -0.16 -2.33 -11.61
CA THR A 45 0.73 -1.17 -11.51
C THR A 45 2.19 -1.61 -11.29
N ARG A 46 2.40 -2.66 -10.49
CA ARG A 46 3.66 -3.40 -10.34
C ARG A 46 3.40 -4.90 -10.33
N ASP A 47 4.34 -5.69 -10.83
CA ASP A 47 4.34 -7.16 -10.78
C ASP A 47 5.57 -7.74 -10.06
N THR A 48 6.48 -6.88 -9.62
CA THR A 48 7.67 -7.21 -8.82
C THR A 48 7.71 -6.41 -7.51
N ASP A 49 8.74 -6.66 -6.70
CA ASP A 49 8.99 -5.89 -5.46
C ASP A 49 9.70 -4.56 -5.76
N GLU A 50 9.01 -3.68 -6.50
CA GLU A 50 9.46 -2.33 -6.81
C GLU A 50 8.60 -1.29 -6.11
N TYR A 51 9.22 -0.15 -5.75
CA TYR A 51 8.50 0.99 -5.22
C TYR A 51 7.92 1.82 -6.37
N LEU A 52 6.64 2.19 -6.27
CA LEU A 52 5.99 3.14 -7.15
C LEU A 52 5.36 4.26 -6.34
N ARG A 53 5.57 5.50 -6.79
CA ARG A 53 4.91 6.67 -6.19
C ARG A 53 3.40 6.61 -6.42
N LEU A 54 2.63 7.20 -5.51
CA LEU A 54 1.17 7.27 -5.61
C LEU A 54 0.72 7.90 -6.93
N ASP A 55 1.36 9.00 -7.35
CA ASP A 55 1.09 9.66 -8.63
C ASP A 55 1.38 8.76 -9.84
N ASP A 56 2.40 7.91 -9.74
CA ASP A 56 2.79 7.00 -10.82
C ASP A 56 1.75 5.90 -10.99
N ARG A 57 1.21 5.36 -9.89
CA ARG A 57 0.13 4.36 -9.89
C ARG A 57 -1.11 4.89 -10.60
N VAL A 58 -1.51 6.12 -10.27
CA VAL A 58 -2.64 6.80 -10.93
C VAL A 58 -2.34 7.06 -12.41
N ARG A 59 -1.10 7.46 -12.74
CA ARG A 59 -0.69 7.69 -14.14
C ARG A 59 -0.75 6.39 -14.96
N ILE A 60 -0.30 5.27 -14.43
CA ILE A 60 -0.38 3.96 -15.10
C ILE A 60 -1.85 3.62 -15.40
N ALA A 61 -2.75 3.76 -14.41
CA ALA A 61 -4.17 3.50 -14.60
C ALA A 61 -4.77 4.36 -15.73
N ARG A 62 -4.41 5.66 -15.79
CA ARG A 62 -4.86 6.57 -16.86
C ARG A 62 -4.27 6.22 -18.22
N GLN A 63 -3.00 5.82 -18.29
CA GLN A 63 -2.34 5.43 -19.55
C GLN A 63 -2.95 4.17 -20.16
N HIS A 64 -3.46 3.26 -19.33
CA HIS A 64 -4.20 2.08 -19.75
C HIS A 64 -5.70 2.32 -19.92
N GLU A 65 -6.15 3.58 -19.83
CA GLU A 65 -7.58 3.96 -19.94
C GLU A 65 -8.48 3.11 -19.02
N ALA A 66 -8.00 2.80 -17.81
CA ALA A 66 -8.67 1.85 -16.93
C ALA A 66 -10.07 2.33 -16.51
N ASP A 67 -11.08 1.49 -16.72
CA ASP A 67 -12.46 1.72 -16.25
C ASP A 67 -12.58 1.64 -14.72
N LEU A 68 -11.69 0.87 -14.08
CA LEU A 68 -11.67 0.65 -12.63
C LEU A 68 -10.23 0.51 -12.13
N LEU A 69 -9.92 1.24 -11.06
CA LEU A 69 -8.70 1.08 -10.28
C LEU A 69 -9.03 0.48 -8.91
N ILE A 70 -8.42 -0.66 -8.59
CA ILE A 70 -8.52 -1.30 -7.27
C ILE A 70 -7.14 -1.25 -6.63
N SER A 71 -7.00 -0.49 -5.54
CA SER A 71 -5.81 -0.57 -4.68
C SER A 71 -6.03 -1.65 -3.62
N ILE A 72 -5.01 -2.50 -3.42
CA ILE A 72 -5.04 -3.63 -2.51
C ILE A 72 -4.03 -3.38 -1.40
N HIS A 73 -4.53 -3.36 -0.16
CA HIS A 73 -3.76 -3.15 1.06
C HIS A 73 -4.10 -4.23 2.09
N ALA A 74 -3.19 -4.45 3.04
CA ALA A 74 -3.33 -5.35 4.17
C ALA A 74 -2.88 -4.62 5.44
N ASP A 75 -3.68 -3.62 5.80
CA ASP A 75 -3.40 -2.65 6.85
C ASP A 75 -3.34 -3.26 8.26
N THR A 76 -2.70 -2.53 9.17
CA THR A 76 -2.77 -2.80 10.61
C THR A 76 -3.56 -1.70 11.31
N ILE A 77 -4.56 -2.11 12.09
CA ILE A 77 -5.27 -1.23 13.02
C ILE A 77 -4.78 -1.57 14.43
N SER A 78 -4.44 -0.55 15.23
CA SER A 78 -3.88 -0.69 16.58
C SER A 78 -4.85 -1.27 17.62
N VAL A 79 -6.15 -1.34 17.28
CA VAL A 79 -7.20 -1.87 18.15
C VAL A 79 -7.23 -3.40 18.08
N LYS A 80 -6.85 -4.03 19.18
CA LYS A 80 -6.92 -5.50 19.33
C LYS A 80 -8.35 -5.99 19.13
N GLY A 81 -8.54 -6.93 18.20
CA GLY A 81 -9.80 -7.63 17.97
C GLY A 81 -10.58 -7.19 16.72
N ILE A 82 -10.17 -6.10 16.06
CA ILE A 82 -10.73 -5.71 14.76
C ILE A 82 -10.06 -6.57 13.68
N ARG A 83 -10.89 -7.29 12.91
CA ARG A 83 -10.48 -8.12 11.77
C ARG A 83 -11.61 -8.15 10.76
N GLY A 84 -11.29 -8.22 9.48
CA GLY A 84 -12.27 -8.29 8.41
C GLY A 84 -11.76 -7.65 7.14
N ALA A 85 -12.48 -7.87 6.04
CA ALA A 85 -12.25 -7.14 4.81
C ALA A 85 -12.97 -5.79 4.88
N THR A 86 -12.29 -4.73 4.45
CA THR A 86 -12.84 -3.38 4.39
C THR A 86 -12.67 -2.86 2.97
N VAL A 87 -13.63 -2.06 2.50
CA VAL A 87 -13.58 -1.39 1.20
C VAL A 87 -13.73 0.09 1.45
N TYR A 88 -12.75 0.87 0.96
CA TYR A 88 -12.76 2.32 1.02
C TYR A 88 -13.02 2.90 -0.37
N THR A 89 -13.71 4.04 -0.40
CA THR A 89 -13.94 4.83 -1.61
C THR A 89 -13.47 6.25 -1.36
N VAL A 90 -12.95 6.91 -2.40
CA VAL A 90 -12.50 8.31 -2.31
C VAL A 90 -13.66 9.21 -1.88
N SER A 91 -13.40 10.04 -0.88
CA SER A 91 -14.30 11.07 -0.36
C SER A 91 -13.46 12.22 0.18
N ASP A 92 -13.92 13.46 0.00
CA ASP A 92 -13.28 14.64 0.60
C ASP A 92 -13.36 14.63 2.14
N LYS A 93 -14.25 13.81 2.69
CA LYS A 93 -14.45 13.62 4.13
C LYS A 93 -14.40 12.14 4.49
N ALA A 94 -13.49 11.77 5.39
CA ALA A 94 -13.45 10.41 5.94
C ALA A 94 -14.76 10.04 6.66
N SER A 95 -15.11 8.75 6.61
CA SER A 95 -16.31 8.21 7.27
C SER A 95 -16.20 8.23 8.79
N ASP A 96 -14.98 8.02 9.29
CA ASP A 96 -14.65 7.87 10.70
C ASP A 96 -13.15 8.21 10.92
N PRO A 97 -12.74 8.42 12.18
CA PRO A 97 -11.34 8.74 12.51
C PRO A 97 -10.35 7.67 12.04
N GLU A 98 -10.73 6.39 12.05
CA GLU A 98 -9.89 5.27 11.62
C GLU A 98 -9.62 5.32 10.11
N ALA A 99 -10.64 5.60 9.31
CA ALA A 99 -10.50 5.82 7.87
C ALA A 99 -9.64 7.04 7.54
N GLN A 100 -9.72 8.11 8.36
CA GLN A 100 -8.83 9.27 8.22
C GLN A 100 -7.38 8.89 8.50
N ALA A 101 -7.12 8.22 9.63
CA ALA A 101 -5.77 7.79 10.01
C ALA A 101 -5.15 6.83 8.98
N LEU A 102 -5.97 5.95 8.40
CA LEU A 102 -5.55 5.09 7.30
C LEU A 102 -5.17 5.92 6.06
N ALA A 103 -6.03 6.84 5.63
CA ALA A 103 -5.78 7.68 4.47
C ALA A 103 -4.49 8.51 4.65
N ASP A 104 -4.27 9.07 5.84
CA ASP A 104 -3.05 9.81 6.16
C ASP A 104 -1.83 8.90 6.03
N ARG A 105 -1.86 7.70 6.64
CA ARG A 105 -0.75 6.72 6.55
C ARG A 105 -0.42 6.34 5.11
N GLU A 106 -1.44 6.04 4.29
CA GLU A 106 -1.23 5.68 2.88
C GLU A 106 -0.67 6.85 2.07
N ASN A 107 -1.14 8.08 2.32
CA ASN A 107 -0.65 9.28 1.64
C ASN A 107 0.80 9.64 2.02
N LEU A 108 1.27 9.23 3.20
CA LEU A 108 2.65 9.43 3.63
C LEU A 108 3.66 8.50 2.93
N SER A 109 3.21 7.40 2.27
CA SER A 109 4.08 6.45 1.54
C SER A 109 5.07 7.16 0.60
N ASP A 110 4.59 8.16 -0.14
CA ASP A 110 5.40 8.97 -1.05
C ASP A 110 6.48 9.80 -0.37
N GLN A 111 6.23 10.29 0.85
CA GLN A 111 7.20 11.06 1.62
C GLN A 111 8.32 10.16 2.15
N PHE A 112 7.99 8.92 2.53
CA PHE A 112 8.95 7.94 3.03
C PHE A 112 9.93 7.49 1.96
N ALA A 113 9.42 7.14 0.77
CA ALA A 113 10.26 6.66 -0.33
C ALA A 113 10.87 7.78 -1.17
N GLY A 114 10.29 8.99 -1.14
CA GLY A 114 10.82 10.20 -1.78
C GLY A 114 12.06 10.76 -1.10
N MET A 115 12.35 10.34 0.14
CA MET A 115 13.69 10.48 0.71
C MET A 115 14.63 9.58 -0.09
N VAL A 116 15.34 10.15 -1.05
CA VAL A 116 16.52 9.51 -1.65
C VAL A 116 17.57 9.39 -0.52
N ILE A 117 17.42 8.38 0.33
CA ILE A 117 18.42 8.02 1.33
C ILE A 117 19.54 7.39 0.54
N LYS A 118 20.53 8.22 0.16
CA LYS A 118 21.84 7.78 -0.30
C LYS A 118 22.58 7.19 0.91
N ASP A 119 22.12 6.04 1.39
CA ASP A 119 22.88 5.25 2.34
C ASP A 119 22.73 3.78 1.95
N ASP A 120 23.86 3.10 1.69
CA ASP A 120 23.89 1.72 1.23
C ASP A 120 23.46 0.71 2.33
N ASN A 121 23.17 1.19 3.55
CA ASN A 121 22.72 0.38 4.66
C ASN A 121 21.19 0.38 4.82
N LYS A 122 20.56 -0.67 4.28
CA LYS A 122 19.14 -0.99 4.46
C LYS A 122 18.70 -0.98 5.93
N GLU A 123 19.54 -1.49 6.84
CA GLU A 123 19.20 -1.55 8.28
C GLU A 123 19.00 -0.16 8.91
N VAL A 124 19.79 0.84 8.51
CA VAL A 124 19.65 2.21 9.05
C VAL A 124 18.39 2.87 8.48
N THR A 125 18.09 2.59 7.21
CA THR A 125 16.87 3.06 6.55
C THR A 125 15.64 2.48 7.23
N ASP A 126 15.65 1.18 7.51
CA ASP A 126 14.55 0.49 8.19
C ASP A 126 14.34 1.03 9.62
N ILE A 127 15.42 1.34 10.35
CA ILE A 127 15.35 1.97 11.69
C ILE A 127 14.76 3.39 11.61
N LEU A 128 15.19 4.20 10.64
CA LEU A 128 14.67 5.56 10.46
C LEU A 128 13.18 5.54 10.10
N ILE A 129 12.76 4.60 9.24
CA ILE A 129 11.36 4.39 8.89
C ILE A 129 10.55 3.93 10.12
N ASP A 130 11.07 3.00 10.93
CA ASP A 130 10.40 2.58 12.17
C ASP A 130 10.24 3.74 13.17
N LEU A 131 11.27 4.58 13.30
CA LEU A 131 11.22 5.76 14.17
C LEU A 131 10.13 6.76 13.75
N ILE A 132 10.06 7.09 12.46
CA ILE A 132 9.04 8.04 11.97
C ILE A 132 7.63 7.42 12.10
N ARG A 133 7.47 6.12 11.80
CA ARG A 133 6.18 5.42 11.99
C ARG A 133 5.72 5.48 13.45
N ARG A 134 6.62 5.24 14.41
CA ARG A 134 6.30 5.34 15.85
C ARG A 134 5.89 6.76 16.25
N GLU A 135 6.54 7.77 15.69
CA GLU A 135 6.22 9.17 15.97
C GLU A 135 4.79 9.48 15.51
N THR A 136 4.40 9.10 14.29
CA THR A 136 3.03 9.27 13.79
C THR A 136 2.00 8.53 14.65
N HIS A 137 2.30 7.31 15.10
CA HIS A 137 1.42 6.55 16.01
C HIS A 137 1.27 7.18 17.41
N THR A 138 2.22 8.01 17.85
CA THR A 138 2.19 8.64 19.19
C THR A 138 1.39 9.94 19.19
N PHE A 139 1.13 10.52 18.02
CA PHE A 139 0.45 11.82 17.87
C PHE A 139 -0.99 11.75 17.31
N SER A 140 -1.58 10.55 17.13
CA SER A 140 -3.03 10.34 16.89
C SER A 140 -3.69 9.70 18.09
#